data_AF-W4LEK1-F1
#
_entry.id   AF-W4LEK1-F1
#
_cell.length_a   1.000
_cell.length_b   1.000
_cell.length_c   1.000
_cell.angle_alpha   90.00
_cell.angle_beta   90.00
_cell.angle_gamma   90.00
#
_symmetry.space_group_name_H-M   'P 1'
#
loop_
_entity.id
_entity.type
_entity.pdbx_description
1 polymer ?
#
loop_
_entity_poly.entity_id
_entity_poly.type
_entity_poly.pdbx_seq_one_letter_code
_entity_poly.pdbx_strand_id
1 'polypeptide(L)'
;MAKCHSEAIVKLTKEELKPGILGQLYHEGAKAVHLQNDDRVEQIWMELVVAQKDDFGKPFWQNSIIDFARNHATKQMDVGDMWRFLPGNYGHIARKTVLYPEPGSQIIRTIPEAFWSSGQLEAPPQDILRVTWELAQDVFKSALPAHTSDINYAVVLELLKYPDCLSDLERIFELLADASGGWAQVGQKLDAYKAMTEGPLDQRVVRDLFALGSLIPPPSASTARFKSIIEPF
;
A
#
# COMPACT_ATOMS: atom_id res chain seq x y z
N MET A 1 31.62 10.04 29.53
CA MET A 1 30.32 9.42 29.89
C MET A 1 29.37 9.65 28.73
N ALA A 2 29.11 8.63 27.94
CA ALA A 2 28.17 8.70 26.83
C ALA A 2 26.75 8.75 27.41
N LYS A 3 26.03 9.85 27.19
CA LYS A 3 24.59 9.88 27.45
C LYS A 3 23.94 8.93 26.44
N CYS A 4 23.35 7.86 26.98
CA CYS A 4 22.39 7.02 26.29
C CYS A 4 21.22 7.93 25.86
N HIS A 5 21.18 8.36 24.60
CA HIS A 5 20.03 9.08 24.03
C HIS A 5 18.97 8.05 23.64
N SER A 6 18.18 7.61 24.63
CA SER A 6 16.93 6.92 24.33
C SER A 6 15.93 7.92 23.76
N GLU A 7 15.33 7.58 22.60
CA GLU A 7 14.06 8.12 22.08
C GLU A 7 14.07 9.57 21.54
N ALA A 8 14.64 9.79 20.34
CA ALA A 8 14.55 11.08 19.66
C ALA A 8 13.26 11.20 18.80
N ILE A 9 12.08 10.98 19.38
CA ILE A 9 10.81 11.39 18.76
C ILE A 9 10.56 12.84 19.16
N VAL A 10 10.72 13.75 18.20
CA VAL A 10 10.50 15.19 18.43
C VAL A 10 9.02 15.51 18.19
N LYS A 11 8.45 16.34 19.04
CA LYS A 11 7.06 16.81 18.89
C LYS A 11 7.07 18.18 18.22
N LEU A 12 6.21 18.39 17.23
CA LEU A 12 5.99 19.68 16.59
C LEU A 12 4.50 19.99 16.54
N THR A 13 4.11 21.25 16.62
CA THR A 13 2.76 21.71 16.25
C THR A 13 2.69 22.06 14.77
N LYS A 14 1.47 22.28 14.27
CA LYS A 14 1.20 22.75 12.91
C LYS A 14 1.94 24.07 12.59
N GLU A 15 1.98 25.01 13.53
CA GLU A 15 2.60 26.33 13.35
C GLU A 15 4.14 26.26 13.31
N GLU A 16 4.71 25.20 13.89
CA GLU A 16 6.15 24.94 13.88
C GLU A 16 6.62 24.27 12.59
N LEU A 17 5.70 23.71 11.78
CA LEU A 17 5.97 23.02 10.52
C LEU A 17 6.35 24.01 9.38
N LYS A 18 7.48 24.69 9.56
CA LYS A 18 8.02 25.67 8.62
C LYS A 18 8.99 25.02 7.62
N PRO A 19 9.21 25.63 6.44
CA PRO A 19 10.22 25.16 5.50
C PRO A 19 11.58 24.91 6.18
N GLY A 20 12.16 23.72 5.97
CA GLY A 20 13.45 23.30 6.50
C GLY A 20 13.47 22.72 7.91
N ILE A 21 12.40 22.84 8.72
CA ILE A 21 12.44 22.40 10.12
C ILE A 21 12.63 20.89 10.26
N LEU A 22 11.93 20.07 9.46
CA LEU A 22 12.10 18.61 9.51
C LEU A 22 13.49 18.21 9.03
N GLY A 23 13.99 18.88 7.98
CA GLY A 23 15.35 18.66 7.48
C GLY A 23 16.40 18.90 8.57
N GLN A 24 16.25 20.00 9.33
CA GLN A 24 17.10 20.32 10.48
C GLN A 24 17.00 19.25 11.58
N LEU A 25 15.79 18.89 12.01
CA LEU A 25 15.58 17.92 13.09
C LEU A 25 16.17 16.55 12.75
N TYR A 26 15.99 16.07 11.53
CA TYR A 26 16.58 14.80 11.09
C TYR A 26 18.11 14.89 11.01
N HIS A 27 18.66 16.04 10.60
CA HIS A 27 20.11 16.27 10.62
C HIS A 27 20.69 16.26 12.05
N GLU A 28 19.95 16.82 13.02
CA GLU A 28 20.31 16.85 14.45
C GLU A 28 20.13 15.49 15.15
N GLY A 29 19.59 14.49 14.46
CA GLY A 29 19.51 13.10 14.94
C GLY A 29 18.13 12.67 15.42
N ALA A 30 17.08 13.45 15.16
CA ALA A 30 15.70 12.99 15.36
C ALA A 30 15.45 11.69 14.57
N LYS A 31 14.75 10.74 15.19
CA LYS A 31 14.37 9.47 14.55
C LYS A 31 12.97 9.50 13.96
N ALA A 32 12.10 10.31 14.56
CA ALA A 32 10.77 10.57 14.07
C ALA A 32 10.31 11.94 14.55
N VAL A 33 9.32 12.49 13.85
CA VAL A 33 8.62 13.70 14.27
C VAL A 33 7.14 13.37 14.42
N HIS A 34 6.57 13.73 15.58
CA HIS A 34 5.16 13.62 15.87
C HIS A 34 4.53 15.01 15.74
N LEU A 35 3.74 15.19 14.69
CA LEU A 35 2.92 16.38 14.49
C LEU A 35 1.72 16.32 15.43
N GLN A 36 1.68 17.22 16.41
CA GLN A 36 0.67 17.25 17.46
C GLN A 36 -0.51 18.12 17.05
N ASN A 37 -1.72 17.61 17.31
CA ASN A 37 -2.98 18.35 17.23
C ASN A 37 -3.19 19.09 15.89
N ASP A 38 -2.71 18.52 14.78
CA ASP A 38 -3.08 19.02 13.46
C ASP A 38 -4.49 18.55 13.12
N ASP A 39 -5.42 19.50 13.16
CA ASP A 39 -6.84 19.33 12.87
C ASP A 39 -7.10 18.68 11.50
N ARG A 40 -6.20 18.89 10.53
CA ARG A 40 -6.29 18.29 9.20
C ARG A 40 -6.14 16.77 9.25
N VAL A 41 -5.29 16.24 10.13
CA VAL A 41 -5.09 14.78 10.27
C VAL A 41 -6.36 14.12 10.77
N GLU A 42 -6.98 14.71 11.80
CA GLU A 42 -8.25 14.23 12.35
C GLU A 42 -9.36 14.33 11.31
N GLN A 43 -9.47 15.46 10.59
CA GLN A 43 -10.45 15.63 9.54
C GLN A 43 -10.30 14.56 8.43
N ILE A 44 -9.08 14.34 7.91
CA ILE A 44 -8.82 13.33 6.89
C ILE A 44 -9.22 11.94 7.40
N TRP A 45 -8.84 11.60 8.63
CA TRP A 45 -9.17 10.30 9.22
C TRP A 45 -10.67 10.11 9.39
N MET A 46 -11.35 11.11 9.94
CA MET A 46 -12.79 11.04 10.15
C MET A 46 -13.52 10.87 8.82
N GLU A 47 -13.17 11.65 7.80
CA GLU A 47 -13.89 11.66 6.52
C GLU A 47 -13.58 10.46 5.65
N LEU A 48 -12.31 10.03 5.59
CA LEU A 48 -11.89 8.90 4.77
C LEU A 48 -11.98 7.55 5.47
N VAL A 49 -12.19 7.47 6.78
CA VAL A 49 -12.21 6.19 7.50
C VAL A 49 -13.48 6.01 8.33
N VAL A 50 -13.94 7.03 9.04
CA VAL A 50 -15.04 6.91 10.01
C VAL A 50 -16.41 7.28 9.43
N ALA A 51 -16.51 8.38 8.70
CA ALA A 51 -17.71 8.95 8.09
C ALA A 51 -18.16 8.22 6.81
N GLN A 52 -17.43 7.17 6.42
CA GLN A 52 -17.83 6.20 5.40
C GLN A 52 -19.09 5.37 5.78
N LYS A 53 -19.99 5.92 6.61
CA LYS A 53 -21.31 5.35 6.86
C LYS A 53 -22.42 6.12 6.17
N ASP A 54 -22.30 7.43 5.99
CA ASP A 54 -23.43 8.26 5.55
C ASP A 54 -23.14 9.18 4.35
N ASP A 55 -21.92 9.73 4.18
CA ASP A 55 -21.65 10.74 3.13
C ASP A 55 -20.61 10.33 2.07
N PHE A 56 -19.70 9.39 2.38
CA PHE A 56 -18.64 8.94 1.45
C PHE A 56 -18.77 7.47 1.02
N GLY A 57 -19.99 6.93 1.08
CA GLY A 57 -20.25 5.52 0.80
C GLY A 57 -19.66 4.59 1.86
N LYS A 58 -19.84 3.27 1.69
CA LYS A 58 -19.30 2.24 2.60
C LYS A 58 -17.76 2.25 2.55
N PRO A 59 -17.07 1.84 3.64
CA PRO A 59 -15.62 1.60 3.62
C PRO A 59 -15.20 0.89 2.34
N PHE A 60 -14.18 1.39 1.64
CA PHE A 60 -13.84 0.84 0.31
C PHE A 60 -13.57 -0.67 0.31
N TRP A 61 -13.09 -1.22 1.44
CA TRP A 61 -12.89 -2.66 1.63
C TRP A 61 -14.19 -3.48 1.78
N GLN A 62 -15.35 -2.81 1.85
CA GLN A 62 -16.69 -3.41 1.81
C GLN A 62 -17.32 -3.36 0.41
N ASN A 63 -16.64 -2.77 -0.58
CA ASN A 63 -17.11 -2.80 -1.95
C ASN A 63 -17.11 -4.23 -2.51
N SER A 64 -17.96 -4.46 -3.52
CA SER A 64 -17.99 -5.76 -4.20
C SER A 64 -16.66 -6.04 -4.88
N ILE A 65 -16.29 -7.32 -5.02
CA ILE A 65 -15.08 -7.72 -5.76
C ILE A 65 -15.11 -7.23 -7.22
N ILE A 66 -16.31 -7.06 -7.80
CA ILE A 66 -16.49 -6.51 -9.15
C ILE A 66 -16.14 -5.02 -9.17
N ASP A 67 -16.63 -4.23 -8.22
CA ASP A 67 -16.28 -2.80 -8.14
C ASP A 67 -14.79 -2.62 -7.85
N PHE A 68 -14.23 -3.46 -6.99
CA PHE A 68 -12.80 -3.50 -6.72
C PHE A 68 -11.97 -3.78 -8.00
N ALA A 69 -12.40 -4.74 -8.82
CA ALA A 69 -11.76 -5.03 -10.10
C ALA A 69 -11.92 -3.89 -11.11
N ARG A 70 -13.07 -3.18 -11.14
CA ARG A 70 -13.27 -1.98 -11.99
C ARG A 70 -12.37 -0.82 -11.57
N ASN A 71 -12.08 -0.72 -10.28
CA ASN A 71 -11.23 0.31 -9.71
C ASN A 71 -9.73 0.00 -9.83
N HIS A 72 -9.38 -1.20 -10.26
CA HIS A 72 -8.00 -1.58 -10.48
C HIS A 72 -7.44 -0.91 -11.74
N ALA A 73 -6.42 -0.07 -11.60
CA ALA A 73 -5.78 0.59 -12.74
C ALA A 73 -4.89 -0.41 -13.50
N THR A 74 -5.45 -1.02 -14.55
CA THR A 74 -4.75 -2.04 -15.33
C THR A 74 -3.46 -1.47 -15.93
N LYS A 75 -2.32 -2.17 -15.74
CA LYS A 75 -0.95 -1.75 -16.16
C LYS A 75 -0.35 -0.56 -15.40
N GLN A 76 -1.08 0.04 -14.46
CA GLN A 76 -0.56 1.01 -13.50
C GLN A 76 -0.58 0.35 -12.13
N MET A 77 0.43 -0.48 -11.85
CA MET A 77 0.46 -1.39 -10.68
C MET A 77 0.33 -0.69 -9.32
N ASP A 78 0.38 0.64 -9.30
CA ASP A 78 0.46 1.45 -8.09
C ASP A 78 -0.73 2.41 -7.93
N VAL A 79 -1.83 2.28 -8.67
CA VAL A 79 -2.97 3.20 -8.54
C VAL A 79 -4.30 2.43 -8.55
N GLY A 80 -5.31 2.97 -7.88
CA GLY A 80 -6.63 2.37 -7.78
C GLY A 80 -6.75 1.40 -6.61
N ASP A 81 -7.73 0.50 -6.72
CA ASP A 81 -7.99 -0.54 -5.74
C ASP A 81 -7.08 -1.75 -6.01
N MET A 82 -6.41 -2.26 -4.96
CA MET A 82 -5.50 -3.40 -5.06
C MET A 82 -5.52 -4.31 -3.82
N TRP A 83 -5.34 -5.60 -4.07
CA TRP A 83 -5.08 -6.60 -3.03
C TRP A 83 -3.58 -6.87 -3.07
N ARG A 84 -2.85 -6.38 -2.07
CA ARG A 84 -1.40 -6.64 -1.96
C ARG A 84 -1.20 -7.85 -1.09
N PHE A 85 -0.73 -8.92 -1.72
CA PHE A 85 -0.36 -10.14 -1.04
C PHE A 85 1.06 -10.51 -1.39
N LEU A 86 1.88 -10.66 -0.36
CA LEU A 86 3.22 -11.22 -0.47
C LEU A 86 3.24 -12.43 0.45
N PRO A 87 3.47 -13.65 -0.07
CA PRO A 87 3.58 -14.85 0.77
C PRO A 87 4.61 -14.65 1.88
N GLY A 88 4.26 -15.00 3.11
CA GLY A 88 5.13 -14.81 4.29
C GLY A 88 5.20 -13.38 4.85
N ASN A 89 4.48 -12.43 4.25
CA ASN A 89 4.41 -11.03 4.68
C ASN A 89 2.97 -10.61 5.00
N TYR A 90 2.82 -9.48 5.69
CA TYR A 90 1.50 -8.88 5.94
C TYR A 90 0.88 -8.37 4.65
N GLY A 91 -0.15 -9.08 4.17
CA GLY A 91 -1.00 -8.62 3.09
C GLY A 91 -1.96 -7.51 3.54
N HIS A 92 -2.43 -6.71 2.60
CA HIS A 92 -3.43 -5.67 2.87
C HIS A 92 -4.26 -5.35 1.63
N ILE A 93 -5.44 -4.79 1.87
CA ILE A 93 -6.27 -4.19 0.83
C ILE A 93 -5.93 -2.71 0.81
N ALA A 94 -5.60 -2.17 -0.37
CA ALA A 94 -5.27 -0.76 -0.55
C ALA A 94 -6.18 -0.08 -1.57
N ARG A 95 -6.47 1.19 -1.32
CA ARG A 95 -6.94 2.15 -2.33
C ARG A 95 -5.91 3.26 -2.43
N LYS A 96 -5.32 3.42 -3.62
CA LYS A 96 -4.29 4.43 -3.87
C LYS A 96 -4.73 5.44 -4.90
N THR A 97 -4.57 6.72 -4.56
CA THR A 97 -4.98 7.87 -5.37
C THR A 97 -3.82 8.84 -5.46
N VAL A 98 -3.47 9.26 -6.67
CA VAL A 98 -2.49 10.33 -6.91
C VAL A 98 -3.22 11.66 -6.97
N LEU A 99 -2.75 12.66 -6.23
CA LEU A 99 -3.28 14.02 -6.14
C LEU A 99 -2.30 14.99 -6.79
N TYR A 100 -2.83 15.95 -7.53
CA TYR A 100 -2.06 17.07 -8.08
C TYR A 100 -2.95 18.31 -8.23
N PRO A 101 -2.40 19.51 -8.00
CA PRO A 101 -3.17 20.75 -8.10
C PRO A 101 -3.39 21.09 -9.57
N GLU A 102 -4.58 21.57 -9.89
CA GLU A 102 -4.86 22.17 -11.19
C GLU A 102 -4.21 23.57 -11.26
N PRO A 103 -3.35 23.85 -12.26
CA PRO A 103 -2.65 25.13 -12.34
C PRO A 103 -3.62 26.32 -12.34
N GLY A 104 -3.41 27.27 -11.43
CA GLY A 104 -4.22 28.50 -11.33
C GLY A 104 -5.61 28.30 -10.70
N SER A 105 -5.87 27.14 -10.09
CA SER A 105 -7.13 26.80 -9.44
C SER A 105 -6.91 26.30 -8.01
N GLN A 106 -7.98 26.26 -7.20
CA GLN A 106 -8.00 25.57 -5.91
C GLN A 106 -8.42 24.10 -6.03
N ILE A 107 -8.68 23.63 -7.26
CA ILE A 107 -9.10 22.26 -7.54
C ILE A 107 -7.90 21.31 -7.43
N ILE A 108 -8.10 20.21 -6.69
CA ILE A 108 -7.15 19.10 -6.66
C ILE A 108 -7.71 18.00 -7.57
N ARG A 109 -6.93 17.66 -8.59
CA ARG A 109 -7.23 16.57 -9.53
C ARG A 109 -6.66 15.26 -8.99
N THR A 110 -7.29 14.15 -9.36
CA THR A 110 -6.88 12.83 -8.90
C THR A 110 -6.74 11.83 -10.03
N ILE A 111 -5.86 10.85 -9.83
CA ILE A 111 -5.80 9.62 -10.62
C ILE A 111 -5.90 8.43 -9.65
N PRO A 112 -6.96 7.60 -9.73
CA PRO A 112 -8.13 7.75 -10.60
C PRO A 112 -8.98 8.97 -10.20
N GLU A 113 -9.79 9.47 -11.13
CA GLU A 113 -10.70 10.61 -10.86
C GLU A 113 -11.85 10.22 -9.93
N ALA A 114 -12.26 8.95 -9.97
CA ALA A 114 -13.37 8.42 -9.19
C ALA A 114 -13.26 6.89 -9.04
N PHE A 115 -14.05 6.34 -8.11
CA PHE A 115 -14.08 4.93 -7.75
C PHE A 115 -15.49 4.37 -7.80
N TRP A 116 -15.64 3.16 -8.32
CA TRP A 116 -16.85 2.37 -8.24
C TRP A 116 -17.15 1.96 -6.79
N SER A 117 -18.38 2.19 -6.37
CA SER A 117 -18.94 1.89 -5.06
C SER A 117 -20.42 1.55 -5.23
N SER A 118 -20.82 0.34 -4.84
CA SER A 118 -22.21 -0.12 -4.98
C SER A 118 -22.80 0.08 -6.39
N GLY A 119 -21.98 -0.10 -7.43
CA GLY A 119 -22.38 0.09 -8.83
C GLY A 119 -22.53 1.55 -9.29
N GLN A 120 -22.09 2.54 -8.50
CA GLN A 120 -21.98 3.95 -8.91
C GLN A 120 -20.52 4.41 -8.89
N LEU A 121 -20.21 5.43 -9.69
CA LEU A 121 -18.88 6.02 -9.75
C LEU A 121 -18.85 7.28 -8.86
N GLU A 122 -18.02 7.28 -7.83
CA GLU A 122 -17.97 8.31 -6.79
C GLU A 122 -16.58 8.95 -6.74
N ALA A 123 -16.51 10.28 -6.82
CA ALA A 123 -15.28 11.03 -6.70
C ALA A 123 -15.02 11.45 -5.24
N PRO A 124 -13.76 11.49 -4.78
CA PRO A 124 -13.44 12.04 -3.46
C PRO A 124 -13.86 13.52 -3.32
N PRO A 125 -14.44 13.94 -2.17
CA PRO A 125 -14.78 15.33 -1.90
C PRO A 125 -13.58 16.26 -2.06
N GLN A 126 -13.77 17.35 -2.79
CA GLN A 126 -12.71 18.33 -3.05
C GLN A 126 -12.13 18.95 -1.77
N ASP A 127 -12.95 19.14 -0.74
CA ASP A 127 -12.48 19.69 0.54
C ASP A 127 -11.45 18.75 1.20
N ILE A 128 -11.67 17.44 1.13
CA ILE A 128 -10.72 16.45 1.68
C ILE A 128 -9.46 16.34 0.84
N LEU A 129 -9.60 16.39 -0.50
CA LEU A 129 -8.45 16.41 -1.39
C LEU A 129 -7.58 17.65 -1.16
N ARG A 130 -8.19 18.82 -0.95
CA ARG A 130 -7.49 20.07 -0.62
C ARG A 130 -6.75 19.96 0.70
N VAL A 131 -7.43 19.54 1.76
CA VAL A 131 -6.84 19.38 3.11
C VAL A 131 -5.67 18.38 3.09
N THR A 132 -5.82 17.27 2.36
CA THR A 132 -4.77 16.27 2.17
C THR A 132 -3.57 16.84 1.42
N TRP A 133 -3.82 17.57 0.34
CA TRP A 133 -2.77 18.23 -0.45
C TRP A 133 -1.99 19.24 0.40
N GLU A 134 -2.68 20.12 1.14
CA GLU A 134 -2.07 21.14 1.99
C GLU A 134 -1.20 20.53 3.09
N LEU A 135 -1.71 19.50 3.80
CA LEU A 135 -0.93 18.79 4.81
C LEU A 135 0.34 18.17 4.22
N ALA A 136 0.21 17.44 3.10
CA ALA A 136 1.35 16.81 2.45
C ALA A 136 2.35 17.84 1.92
N GLN A 137 1.87 18.96 1.37
CA GLN A 137 2.69 20.07 0.92
C GLN A 137 3.49 20.69 2.07
N ASP A 138 2.87 20.96 3.22
CA ASP A 138 3.57 21.54 4.37
C ASP A 138 4.63 20.58 4.92
N VAL A 139 4.29 19.30 5.05
CA VAL A 139 5.23 18.24 5.47
C VAL A 139 6.39 18.15 4.47
N PHE A 140 6.11 18.12 3.17
CA PHE A 140 7.15 18.03 2.15
C PHE A 140 8.06 19.27 2.16
N LYS A 141 7.49 20.48 2.18
CA LYS A 141 8.26 21.74 2.22
C LYS A 141 9.08 21.87 3.50
N SER A 142 8.59 21.37 4.63
CA SER A 142 9.32 21.37 5.89
C SER A 142 10.55 20.46 5.89
N ALA A 143 10.61 19.47 4.99
CA ALA A 143 11.79 18.63 4.79
C ALA A 143 12.83 19.26 3.83
N LEU A 144 12.43 20.25 3.03
CA LEU A 144 13.29 20.93 2.06
C LEU A 144 13.94 22.19 2.66
N PRO A 145 15.14 22.58 2.22
CA PRO A 145 15.73 23.87 2.58
C PRO A 145 14.80 25.05 2.27
N ALA A 146 14.80 26.07 3.13
CA ALA A 146 13.89 27.23 3.00
C ALA A 146 14.04 28.01 1.68
N HIS A 147 15.16 27.86 0.97
CA HIS A 147 15.45 28.55 -0.29
C HIS A 147 15.21 27.68 -1.53
N THR A 148 14.66 26.48 -1.38
CA THR A 148 14.34 25.60 -2.50
C THR A 148 13.17 26.18 -3.30
N SER A 149 13.38 26.37 -4.60
CA SER A 149 12.33 26.78 -5.55
C SER A 149 11.18 25.76 -5.57
N ASP A 150 10.01 26.17 -6.08
CA ASP A 150 8.88 25.25 -6.24
C ASP A 150 9.27 24.05 -7.11
N ILE A 151 9.22 22.86 -6.49
CA ILE A 151 9.43 21.58 -7.16
C ILE A 151 8.05 21.06 -7.57
N ASN A 152 7.93 20.54 -8.78
CA ASN A 152 6.73 19.80 -9.18
C ASN A 152 6.75 18.43 -8.50
N TYR A 153 5.74 18.17 -7.67
CA TYR A 153 5.51 16.87 -7.04
C TYR A 153 4.04 16.50 -7.14
N ALA A 154 3.75 15.22 -6.95
CA ALA A 154 2.41 14.70 -6.75
C ALA A 154 2.33 14.10 -5.35
N VAL A 155 1.14 14.16 -4.76
CA VAL A 155 0.87 13.56 -3.45
C VAL A 155 0.17 12.23 -3.67
N VAL A 156 0.56 11.20 -2.93
CA VAL A 156 -0.12 9.92 -2.97
C VAL A 156 -0.93 9.77 -1.69
N LEU A 157 -2.24 9.63 -1.83
CA LEU A 157 -3.15 9.24 -0.77
C LEU A 157 -3.38 7.73 -0.84
N GLU A 158 -3.07 7.01 0.23
CA GLU A 158 -3.24 5.58 0.30
C GLU A 158 -4.05 5.19 1.55
N LEU A 159 -5.15 4.49 1.33
CA LEU A 159 -5.99 3.92 2.38
C LEU A 159 -5.70 2.43 2.49
N LEU A 160 -5.29 1.97 3.66
CA LEU A 160 -4.87 0.60 3.92
C LEU A 160 -5.81 -0.09 4.91
N LYS A 161 -6.35 -1.24 4.53
CA LYS A 161 -7.02 -2.17 5.46
C LYS A 161 -6.16 -3.41 5.61
N TYR A 162 -5.59 -3.57 6.80
CA TYR A 162 -4.93 -4.80 7.20
C TYR A 162 -5.97 -5.81 7.68
N PRO A 163 -5.82 -7.09 7.32
CA PRO A 163 -6.60 -8.18 7.89
C PRO A 163 -6.38 -8.29 9.40
N ASP A 164 -7.41 -8.72 10.11
CA ASP A 164 -7.35 -8.81 11.58
C ASP A 164 -6.53 -10.04 12.03
N CYS A 165 -6.37 -11.04 11.15
CA CYS A 165 -5.52 -12.20 11.40
C CYS A 165 -4.78 -12.69 10.16
N LEU A 166 -3.60 -13.27 10.36
CA LEU A 166 -2.76 -13.81 9.28
C LEU A 166 -3.39 -15.06 8.64
N SER A 167 -4.09 -15.89 9.42
CA SER A 167 -4.72 -17.11 8.91
C SER A 167 -5.84 -16.83 7.89
N ASP A 168 -6.50 -15.68 7.96
CA ASP A 168 -7.51 -15.32 6.95
C ASP A 168 -6.87 -14.92 5.62
N LEU A 169 -5.65 -14.36 5.63
CA LEU A 169 -4.87 -14.16 4.41
C LEU A 169 -4.47 -15.48 3.76
N GLU A 170 -4.02 -16.44 4.56
CA GLU A 170 -3.65 -17.78 4.07
C GLU A 170 -4.85 -18.46 3.38
N ARG A 171 -6.05 -18.34 3.95
CA ARG A 171 -7.29 -18.84 3.32
C ARG A 171 -7.60 -18.17 1.99
N ILE A 172 -7.39 -16.86 1.86
CA ILE A 172 -7.55 -16.15 0.59
C ILE A 172 -6.52 -16.64 -0.43
N PHE A 173 -5.29 -16.91 0.00
CA PHE A 173 -4.26 -17.49 -0.87
C PHE A 173 -4.62 -18.89 -1.35
N GLU A 174 -5.13 -19.76 -0.48
CA GLU A 174 -5.61 -21.09 -0.84
C GLU A 174 -6.77 -21.00 -1.83
N LEU A 175 -7.74 -20.12 -1.58
CA LEU A 175 -8.86 -19.89 -2.49
C LEU A 175 -8.39 -19.41 -3.88
N LEU A 176 -7.47 -18.44 -3.93
CA LEU A 176 -6.90 -17.93 -5.19
C LEU A 176 -6.09 -19.00 -5.91
N ALA A 177 -5.33 -19.82 -5.18
CA ALA A 177 -4.60 -20.94 -5.75
C ALA A 177 -5.58 -21.94 -6.39
N ASP A 178 -6.61 -22.36 -5.66
CA ASP A 178 -7.62 -23.32 -6.15
C ASP A 178 -8.42 -22.79 -7.33
N ALA A 179 -8.71 -21.49 -7.35
CA ALA A 179 -9.37 -20.82 -8.48
C ALA A 179 -8.47 -20.66 -9.72
N SER A 180 -7.15 -20.82 -9.56
CA SER A 180 -6.17 -20.65 -10.63
C SER A 180 -5.84 -21.99 -11.32
N GLY A 181 -5.54 -21.94 -12.62
CA GLY A 181 -5.10 -23.15 -13.35
C GLY A 181 -3.78 -23.71 -12.82
N GLY A 182 -3.49 -24.99 -13.05
CA GLY A 182 -2.32 -25.67 -12.47
C GLY A 182 -0.97 -24.96 -12.67
N TRP A 183 -0.79 -24.26 -13.80
CA TRP A 183 0.42 -23.46 -14.05
C TRP A 183 0.53 -22.20 -13.18
N ALA A 184 -0.59 -21.55 -12.90
CA ALA A 184 -0.63 -20.39 -12.01
C ALA A 184 -0.36 -20.80 -10.55
N GLN A 185 -0.88 -21.96 -10.12
CA GLN A 185 -0.57 -22.54 -8.81
C GLN A 185 0.94 -22.84 -8.65
N VAL A 186 1.58 -23.38 -9.69
CA VAL A 186 3.03 -23.63 -9.70
C VAL A 186 3.82 -22.33 -9.67
N GLY A 187 3.41 -21.32 -10.45
CA GLY A 187 4.02 -19.99 -10.43
C GLY A 187 3.91 -19.30 -9.06
N GLN A 188 2.73 -19.34 -8.44
CA GLN A 188 2.50 -18.79 -7.10
C GLN A 188 3.38 -19.46 -6.04
N LYS A 189 3.53 -20.79 -6.07
CA LYS A 189 4.43 -21.52 -5.17
C LYS A 189 5.89 -21.15 -5.41
N LEU A 190 6.29 -21.02 -6.68
CA LEU A 190 7.63 -20.56 -7.05
C LEU A 190 7.91 -19.18 -6.43
N ASP A 191 7.00 -18.22 -6.61
CA ASP A 191 7.14 -16.86 -6.10
C ASP A 191 7.16 -16.82 -4.56
N ALA A 192 6.36 -17.65 -3.90
CA ALA A 192 6.41 -17.80 -2.44
C ALA A 192 7.77 -18.30 -1.96
N TYR A 193 8.34 -19.34 -2.60
CA TYR A 193 9.68 -19.83 -2.28
C TYR A 193 10.76 -18.80 -2.57
N LYS A 194 10.62 -17.99 -3.62
CA LYS A 194 11.54 -16.88 -3.90
C LYS A 194 11.51 -15.83 -2.79
N ALA A 195 10.32 -15.44 -2.33
CA ALA A 195 10.17 -14.50 -1.23
C ALA A 195 10.80 -15.03 0.07
N MET A 196 10.65 -16.33 0.36
CA MET A 196 11.27 -16.98 1.53
C MET A 196 12.81 -17.05 1.49
N THR A 197 13.43 -16.80 0.34
CA THR A 197 14.89 -16.77 0.18
C THR A 197 15.51 -15.37 0.17
N GLU A 198 14.70 -14.31 0.33
CA GLU A 198 15.23 -12.95 0.52
C GLU A 198 16.08 -12.91 1.80
N GLY A 199 17.37 -12.62 1.64
CA GLY A 199 18.40 -12.77 2.68
C GLY A 199 19.67 -13.47 2.15
N PRO A 200 20.23 -14.49 2.82
CA PRO A 200 21.55 -15.07 2.50
C PRO A 200 21.68 -15.73 1.10
N LEU A 201 20.62 -15.78 0.29
CA LEU A 201 20.59 -16.34 -1.07
C LEU A 201 20.07 -15.34 -2.11
N ASP A 202 20.33 -14.04 -1.92
CA ASP A 202 19.79 -12.95 -2.76
C ASP A 202 20.32 -12.92 -4.22
N GLN A 203 21.21 -13.85 -4.59
CA GLN A 203 21.57 -14.03 -5.98
C GLN A 203 20.41 -14.71 -6.73
N ARG A 204 19.80 -13.97 -7.65
CA ARG A 204 18.66 -14.37 -8.50
C ARG A 204 18.69 -15.83 -8.97
N VAL A 205 19.86 -16.32 -9.41
CA VAL A 205 20.03 -17.69 -9.92
C VAL A 205 19.83 -18.75 -8.82
N VAL A 206 20.34 -18.50 -7.62
CA VAL A 206 20.23 -19.43 -6.47
C VAL A 206 18.80 -19.48 -5.97
N ARG A 207 18.15 -18.32 -5.90
CA ARG A 207 16.72 -18.19 -5.58
C ARG A 207 15.82 -18.94 -6.55
N ASP A 208 16.06 -18.79 -7.86
CA ASP A 208 15.28 -19.48 -8.89
C ASP A 208 15.49 -21.01 -8.84
N LEU A 209 16.71 -21.49 -8.59
CA LEU A 209 17.02 -22.91 -8.43
C LEU A 209 16.41 -23.52 -7.17
N PHE A 210 16.44 -22.80 -6.04
CA PHE A 210 15.81 -23.25 -4.79
C PHE A 210 14.29 -23.36 -4.93
N ALA A 211 13.66 -22.36 -5.56
CA ALA A 211 12.22 -22.36 -5.80
C ALA A 211 11.80 -23.52 -6.72
N LEU A 212 12.57 -23.80 -7.78
CA LEU A 212 12.33 -24.96 -8.65
C LEU A 212 12.55 -26.30 -7.93
N GLY A 213 13.60 -26.41 -7.11
CA GLY A 213 13.89 -27.61 -6.33
C GLY A 213 12.82 -27.92 -5.29
N SER A 214 12.22 -26.90 -4.69
CA SER A 214 11.13 -27.02 -3.70
C SER A 214 9.78 -27.41 -4.31
N LEU A 215 9.67 -27.39 -5.65
CA LEU A 215 8.51 -27.91 -6.39
C LEU A 215 8.66 -29.40 -6.76
N ILE A 216 9.85 -29.98 -6.59
CA ILE A 216 10.09 -31.41 -6.85
C ILE A 216 9.56 -32.19 -5.63
N PRO A 217 8.53 -33.04 -5.78
CA PRO A 217 8.03 -33.83 -4.67
C PRO A 217 9.13 -34.77 -4.15
N PRO A 218 9.17 -35.07 -2.84
CA PRO A 218 10.13 -36.02 -2.30
C PRO A 218 9.98 -37.37 -3.01
N PRO A 219 11.08 -38.13 -3.19
CA PRO A 219 11.10 -39.36 -3.99
C PRO A 219 10.17 -40.47 -3.48
N SER A 220 9.53 -40.31 -2.33
CA SER A 220 8.48 -41.20 -1.80
C SER A 220 7.06 -40.90 -2.32
N ALA A 221 6.84 -39.77 -2.99
CA ALA A 221 5.52 -39.37 -3.56
C ALA A 221 5.47 -39.40 -5.09
N SER A 222 6.59 -39.70 -5.76
CA SER A 222 6.76 -39.62 -7.22
C SER A 222 6.04 -40.75 -7.99
N THR A 223 5.59 -41.82 -7.33
CA THR A 223 4.90 -42.92 -8.00
C THR A 223 3.38 -42.74 -8.12
N ALA A 224 2.76 -41.85 -7.34
CA ALA A 224 1.30 -41.71 -7.32
C ALA A 224 0.76 -40.58 -8.22
N ARG A 225 1.48 -39.46 -8.38
CA ARG A 225 0.96 -38.26 -9.07
C ARG A 225 1.25 -38.15 -10.57
N PHE A 226 2.20 -38.92 -11.10
CA PHE A 226 2.51 -38.86 -12.54
C PHE A 226 1.46 -39.58 -13.42
N LYS A 227 0.65 -40.48 -12.85
CA LYS A 227 -0.44 -41.14 -13.58
C LYS A 227 -1.67 -40.24 -13.79
N SER A 228 -1.95 -39.30 -12.90
CA SER A 228 -3.16 -38.46 -13.01
C SER A 228 -3.01 -37.23 -13.92
N ILE A 229 -1.83 -37.00 -14.49
CA ILE A 229 -1.56 -35.87 -15.41
C ILE A 229 -1.58 -36.35 -16.88
N ILE A 230 -1.55 -37.67 -17.13
CA ILE A 230 -1.42 -38.26 -18.47
C ILE A 230 -2.71 -38.94 -18.97
N GLU A 231 -3.68 -39.22 -18.10
CA GLU A 231 -4.98 -39.76 -18.51
C GLU A 231 -6.07 -38.67 -18.43
N PRO A 232 -6.56 -38.15 -19.57
CA PRO A 232 -7.69 -37.25 -19.59
C PRO A 232 -8.99 -38.07 -19.53
N PHE A 233 -9.71 -37.95 -18.43
CA PHE A 233 -11.17 -38.01 -18.40
C PHE A 233 -11.68 -36.77 -17.68
#